data_AF-A0A969XV34-F1
#
_entry.id   AF-A0A969XV34-F1
#
_cell.length_a   1.000
_cell.length_b   1.000
_cell.length_c   1.000
_cell.angle_alpha   90.00
_cell.angle_beta   90.00
_cell.angle_gamma   90.00
#
_symmetry.space_group_name_H-M   'P 1'
#
loop_
_entity.id
_entity.type
_entity.pdbx_description
1 polymer ?
#
loop_
_entity_poly.entity_id
_entity_poly.type
_entity_poly.pdbx_seq_one_letter_code
_entity_poly.pdbx_strand_id
1 'polypeptide(L)'
;MTALPESIRQAWEDRNGPVVLATVNPDGTPNIIYVTCVGAFGEDRLVVADNYFDKTRRNILAGSKGALLFRTHAGKAYQVKGALEYHTRGEIFDDMKSWNPPQHPGHAAAALRVEEVYCGAEKLC
;
A
#
# COMPACT_ATOMS: atom_id res chain seq x y z
N MET A 1 7.48 -0.71 16.90
CA MET A 1 6.58 0.13 16.09
C MET A 1 7.47 1.13 15.37
N THR A 2 7.38 1.20 14.06
CA THR A 2 8.27 2.04 13.24
C THR A 2 7.39 3.01 12.46
N ALA A 3 7.40 4.28 12.84
CA ALA A 3 6.77 5.32 12.03
C ALA A 3 7.47 5.40 10.67
N LEU A 4 6.72 5.71 9.62
CA LEU A 4 7.25 6.12 8.33
C LEU A 4 8.17 7.34 8.58
N PRO A 5 9.46 7.24 8.24
CA PRO A 5 10.33 8.41 8.32
C PRO A 5 9.74 9.53 7.44
N GLU A 6 9.88 10.77 7.89
CA GLU A 6 9.37 11.95 7.19
C GLU A 6 9.85 12.00 5.73
N SER A 7 11.09 11.58 5.46
CA SER A 7 11.64 11.47 4.11
C SER A 7 10.87 10.52 3.20
N ILE A 8 10.29 9.44 3.75
CA ILE A 8 9.46 8.48 3.00
C ILE A 8 8.07 9.05 2.75
N ARG A 9 7.50 9.75 3.75
CA ARG A 9 6.21 10.42 3.60
C ARG A 9 6.28 11.49 2.51
N GLN A 10 7.34 12.30 2.50
CA GLN A 10 7.59 13.28 1.43
C GLN A 10 7.75 12.60 0.07
N ALA A 11 8.49 11.49 0.00
CA ALA A 11 8.63 10.73 -1.24
C ALA A 11 7.31 10.11 -1.72
N TRP A 12 6.46 9.67 -0.79
CA TRP A 12 5.14 9.15 -1.10
C TRP A 12 4.23 10.22 -1.68
N GLU A 13 4.28 11.45 -1.16
CA GLU A 13 3.53 12.57 -1.74
C GLU A 13 4.10 13.02 -3.09
N ASP A 14 5.43 12.98 -3.29
CA ASP A 14 6.08 13.24 -4.58
C ASP A 14 6.03 12.04 -5.56
N ARG A 15 5.19 11.03 -5.29
CA ARG A 15 5.07 9.85 -6.17
C ARG A 15 4.64 10.26 -7.57
N ASN A 16 5.24 9.61 -8.57
CA ASN A 16 4.95 9.81 -9.98
C ASN A 16 4.42 8.52 -10.61
N GLY A 17 3.15 8.54 -11.02
CA GLY A 17 2.49 7.43 -11.70
C GLY A 17 1.94 6.36 -10.74
N PRO A 18 1.63 5.16 -11.27
CA PRO A 18 1.02 4.10 -10.48
C PRO A 18 2.01 3.50 -9.49
N VAL A 19 1.47 3.00 -8.38
CA VAL A 19 2.20 2.17 -7.42
C VAL A 19 2.00 0.71 -7.80
N VAL A 20 3.00 -0.14 -7.52
CA VAL A 20 2.88 -1.59 -7.68
C VAL A 20 2.63 -2.20 -6.30
N LEU A 21 1.55 -2.98 -6.15
CA LEU A 21 1.29 -3.78 -4.96
C LEU A 21 1.60 -5.25 -5.26
N ALA A 22 2.48 -5.83 -4.46
CA ALA A 22 2.78 -7.25 -4.43
C ALA A 22 2.12 -7.90 -3.20
N THR A 23 1.57 -9.08 -3.42
CA THR A 23 1.02 -9.99 -2.40
C THR A 23 1.49 -11.41 -2.71
N VAL A 24 1.32 -12.32 -1.77
CA VAL A 24 1.65 -13.74 -1.95
C VAL A 24 0.47 -14.59 -1.49
N ASN A 25 0.15 -15.62 -2.23
CA ASN A 25 -0.88 -16.57 -1.80
C ASN A 25 -0.28 -17.58 -0.79
N PRO A 26 -1.08 -18.49 -0.19
CA PRO A 26 -0.58 -19.47 0.77
C PRO A 26 0.41 -20.50 0.22
N ASP A 27 0.46 -20.73 -1.09
CA ASP A 27 1.41 -21.65 -1.72
C ASP A 27 2.77 -21.00 -2.04
N GLY A 28 2.91 -19.70 -1.78
CA GLY A 28 4.13 -18.94 -2.04
C GLY A 28 4.20 -18.29 -3.43
N THR A 29 3.18 -18.45 -4.27
CA THR A 29 3.11 -17.79 -5.59
C THR A 29 2.84 -16.28 -5.43
N PRO A 30 3.69 -15.42 -6.00
CA PRO A 30 3.51 -13.98 -5.95
C PRO A 30 2.38 -13.51 -6.89
N ASN A 31 1.71 -12.43 -6.50
CA ASN A 31 0.75 -11.69 -7.31
C ASN A 31 1.11 -10.20 -7.27
N ILE A 32 1.17 -9.56 -8.44
CA ILE A 32 1.54 -8.14 -8.59
C ILE A 32 0.50 -7.40 -9.42
N ILE A 33 0.16 -6.19 -9.01
CA ILE A 33 -0.81 -5.33 -9.70
C ILE A 33 -0.39 -3.86 -9.68
N TYR A 34 -0.83 -3.09 -10.67
CA TYR A 34 -0.80 -1.63 -10.60
C TYR A 34 -1.99 -1.09 -9.81
N VAL A 35 -1.74 -0.10 -8.97
CA VAL A 35 -2.74 0.59 -8.16
C VAL A 35 -2.51 2.10 -8.20
N THR A 36 -3.60 2.85 -8.36
CA THR A 36 -3.57 4.32 -8.51
C THR A 36 -4.35 5.04 -7.42
N CYS A 37 -5.37 4.39 -6.86
CA CYS A 37 -6.16 4.90 -5.74
C CYS A 37 -5.46 4.53 -4.43
N VAL A 38 -4.49 5.37 -4.05
CA VAL A 38 -3.61 5.13 -2.91
C VAL A 38 -3.50 6.37 -2.02
N GLY A 39 -3.30 6.15 -0.72
CA GLY A 39 -3.13 7.19 0.29
C GLY A 39 -2.20 6.74 1.41
N ALA A 40 -2.01 7.58 2.41
CA ALA A 40 -1.31 7.26 3.65
C ALA A 40 -2.24 7.55 4.84
N PHE A 41 -2.18 6.72 5.88
CA PHE A 41 -3.02 6.88 7.07
C PHE A 41 -2.17 6.77 8.34
N GLY A 42 -2.31 7.74 9.25
CA GLY A 42 -1.49 7.82 10.46
C GLY A 42 0.00 7.88 10.16
N GLU A 43 0.81 7.33 11.06
CA GLU A 43 2.28 7.39 10.95
C GLU A 43 2.88 6.15 10.29
N ASP A 44 2.14 5.05 10.10
CA ASP A 44 2.73 3.74 9.79
C ASP A 44 1.96 2.94 8.72
N ARG A 45 0.98 3.54 8.02
CA ARG A 45 0.18 2.83 7.00
C ARG A 45 0.18 3.53 5.65
N LEU A 46 0.39 2.72 4.61
CA LEU A 46 0.07 3.08 3.23
C LEU A 46 -1.19 2.32 2.81
N VAL A 47 -2.17 3.03 2.24
CA VAL A 47 -3.51 2.50 1.99
C VAL A 47 -3.75 2.40 0.49
N VAL A 48 -4.36 1.29 0.08
CA VAL A 48 -4.85 1.08 -1.29
C VAL A 48 -6.35 0.81 -1.25
N ALA A 49 -7.10 1.53 -2.07
CA ALA A 49 -8.53 1.29 -2.22
C ALA A 49 -8.76 -0.02 -3.00
N ASP A 50 -9.50 -0.94 -2.39
CA ASP A 50 -10.00 -2.13 -3.08
C ASP A 50 -11.21 -1.75 -3.93
N ASN A 51 -10.93 -1.35 -5.17
CA ASN A 51 -11.95 -1.06 -6.15
C ASN A 51 -12.37 -2.32 -6.92
N TYR A 52 -11.40 -3.17 -7.28
CA TYR A 52 -11.63 -4.35 -8.13
C TYR A 52 -10.73 -5.54 -7.76
N PHE A 53 -10.31 -5.67 -6.50
CA PHE A 53 -9.46 -6.80 -6.13
C PHE A 53 -10.22 -8.12 -6.18
N ASP A 54 -9.59 -9.12 -6.80
CA ASP A 54 -9.95 -10.53 -6.66
C ASP A 54 -8.79 -11.29 -5.97
N LYS A 55 -7.76 -11.66 -6.73
CA LYS A 55 -6.58 -12.41 -6.23
C LYS A 55 -5.91 -11.69 -5.06
N THR A 56 -5.70 -10.38 -5.18
CA THR A 56 -5.10 -9.54 -4.13
C THR A 56 -5.90 -9.62 -2.83
N ARG A 57 -7.23 -9.52 -2.90
CA ARG A 57 -8.12 -9.63 -1.73
C ARG A 57 -8.02 -11.00 -1.09
N ARG A 58 -8.07 -12.07 -1.89
CA ARG A 58 -7.93 -13.45 -1.39
C ARG A 58 -6.59 -13.66 -0.68
N ASN A 59 -5.49 -13.12 -1.21
CA ASN A 59 -4.18 -13.18 -0.58
C ASN A 59 -4.16 -12.45 0.77
N ILE A 60 -4.69 -11.22 0.82
CA ILE A 60 -4.73 -10.43 2.07
C ILE A 60 -5.53 -11.16 3.15
N LEU A 61 -6.72 -11.66 2.82
CA LEU A 61 -7.58 -12.38 3.76
C LEU A 61 -6.96 -13.70 4.24
N ALA A 62 -6.03 -14.28 3.47
CA ALA A 62 -5.26 -15.45 3.87
C ALA A 62 -4.02 -15.12 4.74
N GLY A 63 -3.81 -13.84 5.10
CA GLY A 63 -2.70 -13.41 5.95
C GLY A 63 -1.42 -13.03 5.20
N SER A 64 -1.51 -12.72 3.90
CA SER A 64 -0.36 -12.31 3.09
C SER A 64 0.37 -11.11 3.68
N LYS A 65 1.70 -11.16 3.71
CA LYS A 65 2.52 -9.94 3.73
C LYS A 65 2.42 -9.20 2.39
N GLY A 66 2.72 -7.91 2.39
CA GLY A 66 2.67 -7.07 1.20
C GLY A 66 3.99 -6.34 0.93
N ALA A 67 4.16 -5.93 -0.31
CA ALA A 67 5.15 -4.93 -0.69
C ALA A 67 4.56 -3.91 -1.67
N LEU A 68 4.84 -2.63 -1.45
CA LEU A 68 4.56 -1.54 -2.39
C LEU A 68 5.86 -1.05 -3.02
N LEU A 69 5.84 -0.83 -4.33
CA LEU A 69 6.92 -0.18 -5.07
C LEU A 69 6.38 1.07 -5.75
N PHE A 70 7.01 2.21 -5.49
CA PHE A 70 6.69 3.48 -6.13
C PHE A 70 7.96 4.24 -6.48
N ARG A 71 7.80 5.28 -7.31
CA ARG A 71 8.91 6.15 -7.74
C ARG A 71 8.49 7.62 -7.63
N THR A 72 9.44 8.49 -7.32
CA THR A 72 9.22 9.94 -7.29
C THR A 72 9.35 10.58 -8.67
N HIS A 73 9.00 11.86 -8.81
CA HIS A 73 9.24 12.62 -10.05
C HIS A 73 10.73 12.67 -10.42
N ALA A 74 11.61 12.74 -9.43
CA ALA A 74 13.06 12.69 -9.63
C ALA A 74 13.60 11.29 -10.00
N GLY A 75 12.74 10.28 -10.11
CA GLY A 75 13.12 8.93 -10.52
C GLY A 75 13.63 8.03 -9.38
N LYS A 76 13.59 8.49 -8.13
CA LYS A 76 14.01 7.69 -6.96
C LYS A 76 12.94 6.65 -6.61
N ALA A 77 13.32 5.39 -6.48
CA ALA A 77 12.41 4.28 -6.26
C ALA A 77 12.46 3.77 -4.81
N TYR A 78 11.29 3.49 -4.24
CA TYR A 78 11.13 3.04 -2.87
C TYR A 78 10.33 1.75 -2.79
N GLN A 79 10.78 0.83 -1.93
CA GLN A 79 10.06 -0.40 -1.60
C GLN A 79 9.61 -0.31 -0.15
N VAL A 80 8.32 -0.53 0.10
CA VAL A 80 7.75 -0.55 1.45
C VAL A 80 7.18 -1.94 1.67
N LYS A 81 7.57 -2.61 2.75
CA LYS A 81 7.16 -3.98 3.06
C LYS A 81 6.51 -4.05 4.43
N GLY A 82 5.58 -4.98 4.60
CA GLY A 82 4.99 -5.24 5.90
C GLY A 82 3.72 -6.09 5.87
N ALA A 83 2.95 -6.02 6.95
CA ALA A 83 1.69 -6.75 7.10
C ALA A 83 0.54 -6.01 6.41
N LEU A 84 -0.35 -6.76 5.76
CA LEU A 84 -1.58 -6.20 5.18
C LEU A 84 -2.76 -6.38 6.12
N GLU A 85 -3.50 -5.29 6.33
CA GLU A 85 -4.76 -5.23 7.04
C GLU A 85 -5.89 -4.94 6.03
N TYR A 86 -7.08 -5.51 6.25
CA TYR A 86 -8.21 -5.35 5.33
C TYR A 86 -9.42 -4.77 6.07
N HIS A 87 -9.74 -3.52 5.78
CA HIS A 87 -10.73 -2.73 6.50
C HIS A 87 -11.96 -2.47 5.64
N THR A 88 -13.12 -2.99 6.04
CA THR A 88 -14.42 -2.76 5.38
C THR A 88 -15.29 -1.71 6.10
N ARG A 89 -14.79 -1.18 7.22
CA ARG A 89 -15.42 -0.16 8.06
C ARG A 89 -14.38 0.46 9.01
N GLY A 90 -14.74 1.57 9.65
CA GLY A 90 -13.90 2.27 10.62
C GLY A 90 -12.98 3.30 9.96
N GLU A 91 -12.16 3.97 10.76
CA GLU A 91 -11.49 5.22 10.38
C GLU A 91 -10.63 5.11 9.12
N ILE A 92 -9.90 4.00 8.94
CA ILE A 92 -9.06 3.78 7.73
C ILE A 92 -9.93 3.62 6.48
N PHE A 93 -11.07 2.92 6.62
CA PHE A 93 -12.02 2.77 5.52
C PHE A 93 -12.69 4.10 5.20
N ASP A 94 -13.11 4.85 6.22
CA ASP A 94 -13.79 6.14 6.06
C ASP A 94 -12.85 7.18 5.43
N ASP A 95 -11.59 7.23 5.86
CA ASP A 95 -10.54 8.03 5.22
C ASP A 95 -10.35 7.63 3.75
N MET A 96 -10.25 6.33 3.46
CA MET A 96 -10.15 5.85 2.08
C MET A 96 -11.32 6.31 1.20
N LYS A 97 -12.55 6.28 1.73
CA LYS A 97 -13.73 6.75 0.99
C LYS A 97 -13.70 8.26 0.74
N SER A 98 -12.96 9.04 1.51
CA SER A 98 -12.84 10.50 1.32
C SER A 98 -12.03 10.89 0.08
N TRP A 99 -11.01 10.10 -0.27
CA TRP A 99 -10.12 10.38 -1.40
C TRP A 99 -10.29 9.41 -2.58
N ASN A 100 -10.90 8.25 -2.39
CA ASN A 100 -11.17 7.32 -3.49
C ASN A 100 -12.22 7.92 -4.44
N PRO A 101 -11.97 7.98 -5.76
CA PRO A 101 -12.92 8.57 -6.69
C PRO A 101 -14.29 7.88 -6.62
N PRO A 102 -15.41 8.63 -6.56
CA PRO A 102 -16.74 8.10 -6.28
C PRO A 102 -17.27 7.15 -7.36
N GLN A 103 -16.71 7.20 -8.58
CA GLN A 103 -17.03 6.24 -9.64
C GLN A 103 -16.50 4.83 -9.37
N HIS A 104 -15.54 4.67 -8.45
CA HIS A 104 -15.01 3.38 -8.09
C HIS A 104 -15.69 2.83 -6.82
N PRO A 105 -15.86 1.50 -6.69
CA PRO A 105 -16.65 0.92 -5.61
C PRO A 105 -16.10 1.24 -4.20
N GLY A 106 -14.78 1.21 -4.03
CA GLY A 106 -14.13 1.32 -2.71
C GLY A 106 -14.71 0.31 -1.72
N HIS A 107 -14.61 -0.99 -2.03
CA HIS A 107 -15.17 -2.08 -1.22
C HIS A 107 -14.48 -2.22 0.14
N ALA A 108 -13.20 -1.88 0.21
CA ALA A 108 -12.40 -1.92 1.42
C ALA A 108 -11.14 -1.05 1.27
N ALA A 109 -10.50 -0.75 2.39
CA ALA A 109 -9.16 -0.19 2.46
C ALA A 109 -8.16 -1.32 2.81
N ALA A 110 -7.26 -1.62 1.88
CA ALA A 110 -6.13 -2.49 2.13
C ALA A 110 -4.96 -1.65 2.67
N ALA A 111 -4.66 -1.77 3.95
CA ALA A 111 -3.62 -0.98 4.61
C ALA A 111 -2.35 -1.82 4.80
N LEU A 112 -1.25 -1.40 4.18
CA LEU A 112 0.07 -1.95 4.45
C LEU A 112 0.65 -1.25 5.68
N ARG A 113 0.72 -1.97 6.79
CA ARG A 113 1.44 -1.52 7.99
C ARG A 113 2.93 -1.70 7.78
N VAL A 114 3.68 -0.61 7.84
CA VAL A 114 5.09 -0.56 7.48
C VAL A 114 5.96 -1.32 8.48
N GLU A 115 6.78 -2.23 7.97
CA GLU A 115 7.79 -2.98 8.73
C GLU A 115 9.20 -2.68 8.22
N GLU A 116 9.37 -2.51 6.91
CA GLU A 116 10.65 -2.19 6.30
C GLU A 116 10.49 -1.22 5.13
N VAL A 117 11.45 -0.30 4.99
CA VAL A 117 11.51 0.61 3.83
C VAL A 117 12.89 0.57 3.21
N TYR A 118 12.94 0.53 1.88
CA TYR A 118 14.17 0.54 1.10
C TYR A 118 14.16 1.64 0.03
N CYS A 119 15.32 2.22 -0.23
CA CYS A 119 15.60 2.98 -1.43
C CYS A 119 16.77 2.32 -2.18
N GLY A 120 16.50 1.69 -3.32
CA GLY A 120 17.50 0.84 -3.97
C GLY A 120 17.94 -0.28 -3.02
N ALA A 121 19.23 -0.31 -2.67
CA ALA A 121 19.80 -1.27 -1.73
C ALA A 121 19.82 -0.80 -0.26
N GLU A 122 19.57 0.49 0.01
CA GLU A 122 19.62 1.07 1.35
C GLU A 122 18.34 0.75 2.13
N LYS A 123 18.46 0.21 3.35
CA LYS A 123 17.34 0.04 4.29
C LYS A 123 17.23 1.29 5.16
N LEU A 124 16.06 1.94 5.10
CA LEU A 124 15.78 3.22 5.75
C LEU A 124 15.07 3.03 7.11
N CYS A 125 14.32 1.95 7.26
CA CYS A 125 13.84 1.44 8.53
C CYS A 125 13.50 -0.05 8.44
#